data_AF-A0A6A6TY06-F1
#
_entry.id   AF-A0A6A6TY06-F1
#
_cell.length_a   1.000
_cell.length_b   1.000
_cell.length_c   1.000
_cell.angle_alpha   90.00
_cell.angle_beta   90.00
_cell.angle_gamma   90.00
#
_symmetry.space_group_name_H-M   'P 1'
#
loop_
_entity.id
_entity.type
_entity.pdbx_description
1 polymer ?
#
loop_
_entity_poly.entity_id
_entity_poly.type
_entity_poly.pdbx_seq_one_letter_code
_entity_poly.pdbx_strand_id
1 'polypeptide(L)'
;MPANPIFSKKYNITNEQMTTYIRTSYTNSILIQSRGVLQDPPCPKCEKNMGPWSGCVILEDEFGGVCGNCKWTDRTKNCFK
;
A
#
# COMPACT_ATOMS: atom_id res chain seq x y z
N MET A 1 -11.61 9.36 10.80
CA MET A 1 -10.55 8.45 11.30
C MET A 1 -9.23 9.22 11.28
N PRO A 2 -8.45 9.25 12.38
CA PRO A 2 -7.14 9.90 12.39
C PRO A 2 -6.17 9.18 11.44
N ALA A 3 -5.13 9.90 11.00
CA ALA A 3 -4.12 9.35 10.10
C ALA A 3 -3.21 8.35 10.83
N ASN A 4 -3.01 7.19 10.23
CA ASN A 4 -1.96 6.27 10.66
C ASN A 4 -0.60 6.79 10.20
N PRO A 5 0.44 6.65 11.05
CA PRO A 5 1.81 6.90 10.63
C PRO A 5 2.18 5.93 9.48
N ILE A 6 2.70 6.50 8.40
CA ILE A 6 3.09 5.73 7.21
C ILE A 6 4.57 5.34 7.35
N PHE A 7 4.83 4.03 7.37
CA PHE A 7 6.19 3.50 7.46
C PHE A 7 6.61 2.87 6.12
N SER A 8 7.34 3.64 5.32
CA SER A 8 7.97 3.14 4.09
C SER A 8 9.25 2.36 4.39
N LYS A 9 9.53 1.37 3.55
CA LYS A 9 10.83 0.73 3.44
C LYS A 9 11.74 1.74 2.77
N LYS A 10 12.67 2.31 3.55
CA LYS A 10 13.56 3.46 3.22
C LYS A 10 14.18 3.49 1.82
N TYR A 11 14.28 2.34 1.14
CA TYR A 11 14.91 2.19 -0.18
C TYR A 11 13.94 1.92 -1.34
N ASN A 12 12.62 1.82 -1.08
CA ASN A 12 11.63 1.44 -2.10
C ASN A 12 10.82 2.61 -2.67
N ILE A 13 10.99 3.84 -2.16
CA ILE A 13 10.28 5.04 -2.63
C ILE A 13 11.30 6.13 -2.95
N THR A 14 11.29 6.62 -4.19
CA THR A 14 12.11 7.79 -4.60
C THR A 14 11.28 9.08 -4.58
N ASN A 15 11.94 10.23 -4.40
CA ASN A 15 11.26 11.52 -4.47
C ASN A 15 10.57 11.74 -5.82
N GLU A 16 11.19 11.30 -6.91
CA GLU A 16 10.66 11.43 -8.26
C GLU A 16 9.33 10.68 -8.45
N GLN A 17 9.17 9.50 -7.83
CA GLN A 17 7.91 8.76 -7.82
C GLN A 17 6.80 9.51 -7.05
N MET A 18 7.19 10.31 -6.05
CA MET A 18 6.26 11.08 -5.21
C MET A 18 5.92 12.45 -5.78
N THR A 19 6.82 13.09 -6.53
CA THR A 19 6.69 14.49 -6.96
C THR A 19 6.46 14.67 -8.46
N THR A 20 7.03 13.78 -9.29
CA THR A 20 7.12 13.99 -10.74
C THR A 20 6.24 13.02 -11.52
N TYR A 21 6.19 11.76 -11.09
CA TYR A 21 5.42 10.69 -11.74
C TYR A 21 4.32 10.16 -10.82
N ILE A 22 3.44 11.06 -10.35
CA ILE A 22 2.30 10.69 -9.50
C ILE A 22 1.32 9.83 -10.32
N ARG A 23 1.56 8.52 -10.32
CA ARG A 23 0.59 7.53 -10.77
C ARG A 23 -0.51 7.48 -9.73
N THR A 24 -1.77 7.40 -10.17
CA THR A 24 -2.93 7.24 -9.27
C THR A 24 -2.76 6.04 -8.32
N SER A 25 -2.05 4.99 -8.75
CA SER A 25 -1.72 3.83 -7.91
C SER A 25 -0.85 4.18 -6.69
N TYR A 26 0.06 5.15 -6.80
CA TYR A 26 0.91 5.59 -5.69
C TYR A 26 0.12 6.42 -4.69
N THR A 27 -0.67 7.38 -5.17
CA THR A 27 -1.57 8.18 -4.32
C THR A 27 -2.53 7.28 -3.56
N ASN A 28 -3.19 6.35 -4.23
CA ASN A 28 -4.12 5.41 -3.61
C ASN A 28 -3.40 4.52 -2.59
N SER A 29 -2.19 4.06 -2.90
CA SER A 29 -1.37 3.27 -2.00
C SER A 29 -1.02 4.02 -0.71
N ILE A 30 -0.67 5.30 -0.81
CA ILE A 30 -0.40 6.18 0.35
C ILE A 30 -1.66 6.40 1.17
N LEU A 31 -2.80 6.66 0.52
CA LEU A 31 -4.09 6.83 1.20
C LEU A 31 -4.48 5.57 1.97
N ILE A 32 -4.36 4.40 1.36
CA ILE A 32 -4.61 3.10 2.01
C ILE A 32 -3.72 2.97 3.24
N GLN A 33 -2.41 3.22 3.13
CA GLN A 33 -1.50 3.10 4.28
C GLN A 33 -1.78 4.11 5.40
N SER A 34 -2.26 5.31 5.05
CA SER A 34 -2.55 6.36 6.02
C SER A 34 -3.91 6.24 6.71
N ARG A 35 -4.85 5.48 6.13
CA ARG A 35 -6.25 5.45 6.60
C ARG A 35 -6.78 4.05 6.88
N GLY A 36 -6.14 3.04 6.28
CA GLY A 36 -6.58 1.66 6.38
C GLY A 36 -6.20 0.99 7.70
N VAL A 37 -6.61 -0.26 7.82
CA VAL A 37 -6.32 -1.15 8.94
C VAL A 37 -5.25 -2.16 8.56
N LEU A 38 -4.38 -2.52 9.52
CA LEU A 38 -3.39 -3.56 9.32
C LEU A 38 -4.10 -4.91 9.17
N GLN A 39 -3.85 -5.58 8.06
CA GLN A 39 -4.36 -6.91 7.78
C GLN A 39 -3.41 -7.96 8.37
N ASP A 40 -3.95 -8.80 9.24
CA ASP A 40 -3.27 -9.97 9.82
C ASP A 40 -4.21 -11.19 9.67
N PRO A 41 -3.80 -12.26 8.95
CA PRO A 41 -2.50 -12.46 8.31
C PRO A 41 -2.27 -11.55 7.08
N PRO A 42 -1.01 -11.18 6.77
CA PRO A 42 -0.68 -10.37 5.59
C PRO A 42 -0.92 -11.14 4.29
N CYS A 43 -1.11 -10.42 3.17
CA CYS A 43 -1.27 -11.08 1.86
C CYS A 43 -0.02 -11.83 1.38
N PRO A 44 -0.10 -12.80 0.44
CA PRO A 44 1.03 -13.66 0.07
C PRO A 44 2.24 -12.90 -0.48
N LYS A 45 2.00 -11.68 -0.98
CA LYS A 45 3.05 -10.76 -1.40
C LYS A 45 3.68 -9.99 -0.24
N CYS A 46 2.86 -9.51 0.68
CA CYS A 46 3.32 -8.80 1.85
C CYS A 46 4.10 -9.75 2.78
N GLU A 47 3.69 -11.02 2.88
CA GLU A 47 4.44 -12.08 3.55
C GLU A 47 5.85 -12.25 2.96
N LYS A 48 5.98 -12.14 1.63
CA LYS A 48 7.27 -12.11 0.90
C LYS A 48 7.97 -10.74 0.94
N ASN A 49 7.54 -9.84 1.80
CA ASN A 49 8.07 -8.48 1.95
C ASN A 49 8.04 -7.62 0.66
N MET A 50 7.15 -7.92 -0.29
CA MET A 50 7.05 -7.17 -1.55
C MET A 50 6.30 -5.84 -1.37
N GLY A 51 6.80 -4.80 -2.04
CA GLY A 51 6.20 -3.46 -2.04
C GLY A 51 6.93 -2.47 -1.14
N PRO A 52 6.54 -1.20 -1.19
CA PRO A 52 7.28 -0.12 -0.55
C PRO A 52 6.95 0.08 0.93
N TRP A 53 5.90 -0.53 1.46
CA TRP A 53 5.46 -0.32 2.84
C TRP A 53 5.83 -1.51 3.72
N SER A 54 6.02 -1.23 5.00
CA SER A 54 6.28 -2.25 6.03
C SER A 54 5.03 -3.08 6.37
N GLY A 55 3.85 -2.46 6.38
CA GLY A 55 2.59 -3.12 6.73
C GLY A 55 1.72 -3.53 5.53
N CYS A 56 1.01 -4.66 5.68
CA CYS A 56 -0.07 -5.05 4.79
C CYS A 56 -1.36 -4.32 5.23
N VAL A 57 -1.52 -3.05 4.83
CA VAL A 57 -2.69 -2.25 5.23
C VAL A 57 -3.73 -2.25 4.13
N ILE A 58 -5.00 -2.48 4.47
CA ILE A 58 -6.17 -2.40 3.58
C ILE A 58 -7.09 -1.27 4.04
N LEU A 59 -7.76 -0.61 3.10
CA LEU A 59 -8.89 0.26 3.40
C LEU A 59 -10.13 -0.45 2.90
N GLU A 60 -10.92 -0.98 3.82
CA GLU A 60 -12.14 -1.72 3.51
C GLU A 60 -13.10 -0.86 2.69
N ASP A 61 -13.87 -1.50 1.81
CA ASP A 61 -14.81 -0.90 0.85
C ASP A 61 -14.22 0.06 -0.21
N GLU A 62 -12.95 0.43 -0.08
CA GLU A 62 -12.27 1.34 -1.00
C GLU A 62 -11.22 0.61 -1.85
N PHE A 63 -10.95 1.16 -3.04
CA PHE A 63 -9.90 0.70 -3.96
C PHE A 63 -9.92 -0.79 -4.34
N GLY A 64 -11.04 -1.48 -4.12
CA GLY A 64 -11.22 -2.91 -4.38
C GLY A 64 -10.77 -3.84 -3.25
N GLY A 65 -10.61 -3.32 -2.02
CA GLY A 65 -10.23 -4.10 -0.83
C GLY A 65 -8.78 -4.60 -0.85
N VAL A 66 -7.93 -4.02 -1.70
CA VAL A 66 -6.53 -4.45 -1.85
C VAL A 66 -5.59 -3.64 -0.98
N CYS A 67 -4.52 -4.28 -0.50
CA CYS A 67 -3.56 -3.60 0.35
C CYS A 67 -2.72 -2.56 -0.40
N GLY A 68 -2.19 -1.58 0.34
CA GLY A 68 -1.38 -0.50 -0.22
C GLY A 68 -0.17 -1.02 -1.01
N ASN A 69 0.49 -2.10 -0.56
CA ASN A 69 1.63 -2.71 -1.27
C ASN A 69 1.24 -3.28 -2.65
N CYS A 70 0.10 -3.98 -2.72
CA CYS A 70 -0.41 -4.50 -3.99
C CYS A 70 -0.90 -3.37 -4.90
N LYS A 71 -1.51 -2.32 -4.33
CA LYS A 71 -1.96 -1.14 -5.07
C LYS A 71 -0.81 -0.37 -5.70
N TRP A 72 0.32 -0.22 -4.99
CA TRP A 72 1.50 0.51 -5.48
C TRP A 72 1.97 0.03 -6.86
N THR A 73 2.09 -1.29 -7.01
CA THR A 73 2.54 -1.93 -8.26
C THR A 73 1.41 -2.23 -9.23
N ASP A 74 0.16 -1.88 -8.87
CA ASP A 74 -1.10 -2.24 -9.54
C ASP A 74 -1.27 -3.75 -9.81
N ARG A 75 -0.60 -4.57 -8.99
CA ARG A 75 -0.67 -6.03 -9.07
C ARG A 75 -1.70 -6.55 -8.05
N THR A 76 -2.91 -6.06 -8.19
CA THR A 76 -4.06 -6.25 -7.29
C THR A 76 -4.64 -7.67 -7.31
N LYS A 77 -4.50 -8.39 -8.43
CA LYS A 77 -5.02 -9.76 -8.63
C LYS A 77 -4.52 -10.81 -7.62
N ASN A 78 -3.38 -10.57 -6.98
CA ASN A 78 -2.75 -11.50 -6.03
C ASN A 78 -2.81 -11.00 -4.58
N CYS A 79 -3.58 -9.94 -4.31
CA CYS A 79 -3.93 -9.54 -2.96
C CYS A 79 -5.09 -10.43 -2.49
N PHE A 80 -5.10 -10.84 -1.23
CA PHE A 80 -6.31 -11.44 -0.66
C PHE A 80 -7.47 -10.45 -0.82
N LYS A 81 -8.66 -10.98 -1.12
CA LYS A 81 -9.91 -10.30 -0.83
C LYS A 81 -10.31 -10.65 0.59
#